data_AF-A0AAD8HJY7-F1
#
_entry.id   AF-A0AAD8HJY7-F1
#
_cell.length_a   1.000
_cell.length_b   1.000
_cell.length_c   1.000
_cell.angle_alpha   90.00
_cell.angle_beta   90.00
_cell.angle_gamma   90.00
#
_symmetry.space_group_name_H-M   'P 1'
#
loop_
_entity.id
_entity.type
_entity.pdbx_description
1 polymer ?
#
loop_
_entity_poly.entity_id
_entity_poly.type
_entity_poly.pdbx_seq_one_letter_code
_entity_poly.pdbx_strand_id
1 'polypeptide(L)'
;MRTFSTDPHSPDCVFFLSDTRCVASSKIAIITYRNGDKEWTAKQFDIADEFVPCNDCIPIYFQGIFYLVSPFGQIASYDILTGEFRFVNLVMDNQFELDYNSYQRYEVFELNGYLTRINYGSLQGMYNDNFPRNPCIKRFDWSSNAWIPVSSLGDQSVFVGKQFFDVGRVKARHDEVLPNKMLLEEFRNNQNRRLLE
;
A
#
# COMPACT_ATOMS: atom_id res chain seq x y z
N MET A 1 -3.95 1.22 13.71
CA MET A 1 -5.19 0.59 13.23
C MET A 1 -5.54 1.26 11.92
N ARG A 2 -5.68 0.45 10.88
CA ARG A 2 -6.09 0.90 9.55
C ARG A 2 -7.41 0.20 9.21
N THR A 3 -8.20 0.84 8.37
CA THR A 3 -9.54 0.38 8.01
C THR A 3 -9.68 0.31 6.50
N PHE A 4 -10.41 -0.68 6.02
CA PHE A 4 -10.81 -0.83 4.64
C PHE A 4 -12.27 -1.28 4.61
N SER A 5 -13.04 -0.85 3.62
CA SER A 5 -14.34 -1.44 3.32
C SER A 5 -14.37 -1.89 1.87
N THR A 6 -14.99 -3.03 1.61
CA THR A 6 -15.39 -3.38 0.24
C THR A 6 -16.51 -2.44 -0.25
N ASP A 7 -17.06 -2.70 -1.44
CA ASP A 7 -18.11 -1.85 -2.02
C ASP A 7 -19.25 -1.62 -1.00
N PRO A 8 -19.46 -0.37 -0.53
CA PRO A 8 -20.47 -0.06 0.48
C PRO A 8 -21.90 -0.25 -0.03
N HIS A 9 -22.11 -0.35 -1.35
CA HIS A 9 -23.40 -0.63 -1.96
C HIS A 9 -23.66 -2.12 -2.14
N SER A 10 -22.64 -2.97 -1.98
CA SER A 10 -22.80 -4.41 -2.05
C SER A 10 -23.53 -4.93 -0.80
N PRO A 11 -24.49 -5.86 -0.95
CA PRO A 11 -25.06 -6.56 0.20
C PRO A 11 -23.99 -7.38 0.95
N ASP A 12 -22.89 -7.73 0.28
CA ASP A 12 -21.73 -8.43 0.83
C ASP A 12 -20.63 -7.45 1.31
N CYS A 13 -20.99 -6.21 1.62
CA CYS A 13 -20.05 -5.23 2.16
C CYS A 13 -19.42 -5.74 3.46
N VAL A 14 -18.10 -5.60 3.54
CA VAL A 14 -17.28 -5.97 4.68
C VAL A 14 -16.47 -4.77 5.12
N PHE A 15 -16.61 -4.39 6.38
CA PHE A 15 -15.70 -3.51 7.08
C PHE A 15 -14.57 -4.36 7.68
N PHE A 16 -13.35 -3.98 7.37
CA PHE A 16 -12.14 -4.68 7.77
C PHE A 16 -11.23 -3.70 8.50
N LEU A 17 -10.83 -4.05 9.71
CA LEU A 17 -9.87 -3.29 10.49
C LEU A 17 -8.71 -4.21 10.86
N SER A 18 -7.50 -3.68 10.72
CA SER A 18 -6.30 -4.34 11.19
C SER A 18 -5.61 -3.49 12.24
N ASP A 19 -5.21 -4.14 13.34
CA ASP A 19 -4.29 -3.56 14.30
C ASP A 19 -2.98 -4.33 14.29
N THR A 20 -1.96 -3.70 13.73
CA THR A 20 -0.58 -4.19 13.65
C THR A 20 0.34 -3.45 14.63
N ARG A 21 -0.20 -2.55 15.47
CA ARG A 21 0.60 -1.60 16.27
C ARG A 21 1.25 -2.20 17.50
N CYS A 22 0.91 -3.42 17.86
CA CYS A 22 1.21 -3.92 19.19
C CYS A 22 2.53 -4.69 19.22
N VAL A 23 3.64 -3.93 19.15
CA VAL A 23 5.03 -4.42 19.24
C VAL A 23 5.26 -5.26 20.50
N ALA A 24 4.56 -4.95 21.60
CA ALA A 24 4.66 -5.69 22.85
C ALA A 24 3.87 -7.02 22.87
N SER A 25 2.92 -7.21 21.95
CA SER A 25 2.05 -8.40 21.95
C SER A 25 2.46 -9.47 20.96
N SER A 26 3.35 -9.14 20.01
CA SER A 26 3.68 -10.00 18.86
C SER A 26 2.45 -10.54 18.13
N LYS A 27 1.35 -9.76 18.09
CA LYS A 27 0.09 -10.17 17.48
C LYS A 27 -0.45 -9.15 16.49
N ILE A 28 -1.11 -9.67 15.46
CA ILE A 28 -1.97 -8.91 14.54
C ILE A 28 -3.41 -9.18 14.93
N ALA A 29 -4.17 -8.13 15.19
CA ALA A 29 -5.60 -8.23 15.38
C ALA A 29 -6.34 -7.90 14.08
N ILE A 30 -7.27 -8.77 13.69
CA ILE A 30 -8.20 -8.55 12.59
C ILE A 30 -9.59 -8.42 13.17
N ILE A 31 -10.27 -7.33 12.84
CA ILE A 31 -11.64 -7.04 13.27
C ILE A 31 -12.47 -6.84 12.01
N THR A 32 -13.57 -7.58 11.90
CA THR A 32 -14.44 -7.54 10.73
C THR A 32 -15.90 -7.37 11.11
N TYR A 33 -16.66 -6.74 10.22
CA TYR A 33 -18.11 -6.64 10.30
C TYR A 33 -18.68 -6.71 8.88
N ARG A 34 -19.61 -7.62 8.67
CA ARG A 34 -20.33 -7.75 7.40
C ARG A 34 -21.71 -7.16 7.55
N ASN A 35 -22.27 -6.69 6.45
CA ASN A 35 -23.66 -6.26 6.44
C ASN A 35 -24.58 -7.43 6.86
N GLY A 36 -25.42 -7.20 7.86
CA GLY A 36 -26.28 -8.22 8.46
C GLY A 36 -25.69 -8.92 9.69
N ASP A 37 -24.41 -8.72 10.01
CA ASP A 37 -23.83 -9.19 11.26
C ASP A 37 -24.46 -8.47 12.46
N LYS A 38 -24.68 -9.21 13.55
CA LYS A 38 -25.18 -8.64 14.82
C LYS A 38 -24.06 -8.06 15.67
N GLU A 39 -22.84 -8.55 15.51
CA GLU A 39 -21.68 -8.23 16.33
C GLU A 39 -20.41 -8.21 15.48
N TRP A 40 -19.40 -7.46 15.92
CA TRP A 40 -18.07 -7.47 15.29
C TRP A 40 -17.34 -8.78 15.59
N THR A 41 -16.68 -9.35 14.58
CA THR A 41 -15.79 -10.51 14.77
C THR A 41 -14.36 -10.03 14.95
N ALA A 42 -13.73 -10.40 16.06
CA ALA A 42 -12.33 -10.10 16.34
C ALA A 42 -11.49 -11.38 16.46
N LYS A 43 -10.36 -11.44 15.76
CA LYS A 43 -9.39 -12.54 15.82
C LYS A 43 -7.98 -11.98 16.00
N GLN A 44 -7.12 -12.73 16.67
CA GLN A 44 -5.71 -12.40 16.84
C GLN A 44 -4.84 -13.52 16.30
N PHE A 45 -3.73 -13.14 15.68
CA PHE A 45 -2.78 -14.06 15.06
C PHE A 45 -1.38 -13.69 15.53
N ASP A 46 -0.57 -14.70 15.83
CA ASP A 46 0.83 -14.49 16.18
C ASP A 46 1.60 -14.01 14.95
N ILE A 47 2.51 -13.05 15.17
CA ILE A 47 3.39 -12.51 14.14
C ILE A 47 4.50 -13.52 13.87
N ALA A 48 4.76 -13.84 12.60
CA ALA A 48 5.92 -14.65 12.23
C ALA A 48 7.22 -13.91 12.58
N ASP A 49 8.25 -14.63 13.01
CA ASP A 49 9.51 -14.05 13.49
C ASP A 49 10.17 -13.13 12.44
N GLU A 50 10.00 -13.44 11.16
CA GLU A 50 10.54 -12.65 10.04
C GLU A 50 9.67 -11.44 9.68
N PHE A 51 8.40 -11.41 10.09
CA PHE A 51 7.50 -10.30 9.77
C PHE A 51 7.77 -9.10 10.68
N VAL A 52 8.23 -8.01 10.09
CA VAL A 52 8.66 -6.83 10.85
C VAL A 52 7.44 -6.11 11.44
N PRO A 53 7.34 -5.99 12.78
CA PRO A 53 6.25 -5.26 13.41
C PRO A 53 6.22 -3.81 12.93
N CYS A 54 5.06 -3.36 12.45
CA CYS A 54 4.91 -2.00 11.94
C CYS A 54 3.49 -1.48 12.18
N ASN A 55 3.39 -0.17 12.44
CA ASN A 55 2.14 0.48 12.83
C ASN A 55 1.20 0.79 11.66
N ASP A 56 1.67 0.59 10.43
CA ASP A 56 1.11 1.19 9.22
C ASP A 56 0.91 0.21 8.07
N CYS A 57 0.65 -1.07 8.34
CA CYS A 57 0.22 -1.99 7.28
C CYS A 57 -1.05 -1.48 6.60
N ILE A 58 -1.04 -1.41 5.27
CA ILE A 58 -2.21 -0.98 4.48
C ILE A 58 -3.07 -2.22 4.16
N PRO A 59 -4.34 -2.24 4.62
CA PRO A 59 -5.30 -3.26 4.21
C PRO A 59 -5.81 -2.98 2.79
N ILE A 60 -5.94 -4.03 1.99
CA ILE A 60 -6.53 -3.98 0.66
C ILE A 60 -7.32 -5.26 0.38
N TYR A 61 -8.48 -5.14 -0.27
CA TYR A 61 -9.21 -6.29 -0.80
C TYR A 61 -8.82 -6.54 -2.25
N PHE A 62 -8.33 -7.73 -2.55
CA PHE A 62 -7.84 -8.11 -3.88
C PHE A 62 -8.19 -9.57 -4.16
N GLN A 63 -8.82 -9.83 -5.31
CA GLN A 63 -9.19 -11.18 -5.76
C GLN A 63 -9.89 -12.05 -4.69
N GLY A 64 -10.80 -11.45 -3.92
CA GLY A 64 -11.58 -12.18 -2.91
C GLY A 64 -10.96 -12.25 -1.52
N ILE A 65 -9.71 -11.80 -1.36
CA ILE A 65 -8.92 -11.94 -0.12
C ILE A 65 -8.52 -10.57 0.41
N PHE A 66 -8.50 -10.42 1.73
CA PHE A 66 -7.90 -9.24 2.35
C PHE A 66 -6.39 -9.44 2.49
N TYR A 67 -5.61 -8.49 2.03
CA TYR A 67 -4.18 -8.45 2.22
C TYR A 67 -3.79 -7.31 3.16
N LEU A 68 -2.79 -7.57 3.98
CA LEU A 68 -2.05 -6.57 4.73
C LEU A 68 -0.68 -6.45 4.10
N VAL A 69 -0.36 -5.27 3.58
CA VAL A 69 0.96 -4.99 3.04
C VAL A 69 1.69 -4.08 4.00
N SER A 70 2.89 -4.47 4.44
CA SER A 70 3.72 -3.68 5.32
C SER A 70 4.49 -2.59 4.54
N PRO A 71 5.01 -1.55 5.22
CA PRO A 71 5.90 -0.57 4.60
C PRO A 71 7.12 -1.22 3.94
N PHE A 72 7.57 -2.36 4.46
CA PHE A 72 8.74 -3.12 3.98
C PHE A 72 8.42 -4.04 2.79
N GLY A 73 7.16 -4.09 2.33
CA GLY A 73 6.72 -4.95 1.24
C GLY A 73 6.42 -6.38 1.65
N GLN A 74 6.39 -6.68 2.95
CA GLN A 74 5.91 -7.97 3.44
C GLN A 74 4.39 -8.02 3.31
N ILE A 75 3.86 -9.20 3.03
CA ILE A 75 2.44 -9.41 2.74
C ILE A 75 1.91 -10.50 3.66
N ALA A 76 0.80 -10.21 4.33
CA ALA A 76 -0.05 -11.22 4.96
C ALA A 76 -1.43 -11.21 4.29
N SER A 77 -2.13 -12.33 4.34
CA SER A 77 -3.48 -12.50 3.80
C SER A 77 -4.43 -12.99 4.88
N TYR A 78 -5.67 -12.56 4.79
CA TYR A 78 -6.79 -13.01 5.58
C TYR A 78 -7.96 -13.37 4.67
N ASP A 79 -8.32 -14.64 4.66
CA ASP A 79 -9.54 -15.11 4.01
C ASP A 79 -10.68 -15.03 5.03
N ILE A 80 -11.66 -14.18 4.74
CA ILE A 80 -12.79 -13.96 5.64
C ILE A 80 -13.75 -15.15 5.66
N LEU A 81 -13.84 -15.94 4.59
CA LEU A 81 -14.76 -17.08 4.47
C LEU A 81 -14.29 -18.25 5.32
N THR A 82 -13.00 -18.56 5.24
CA THR A 82 -12.37 -19.64 6.03
C THR A 82 -11.90 -19.15 7.41
N GLY A 83 -11.70 -17.83 7.55
CA GLY A 83 -11.11 -17.23 8.74
C GLY A 83 -9.61 -17.48 8.87
N GLU A 84 -8.96 -17.93 7.80
CA GLU A 84 -7.56 -18.30 7.77
C GLU A 84 -6.66 -17.06 7.58
N PHE A 85 -5.54 -17.03 8.32
CA PHE A 85 -4.53 -15.99 8.22
C PHE A 85 -3.19 -16.61 7.82
N ARG A 86 -2.51 -16.02 6.84
CA ARG A 86 -1.21 -16.52 6.33
C ARG A 86 -0.25 -15.39 6.05
N PHE A 87 1.03 -15.63 6.29
CA PHE A 87 2.10 -14.78 5.76
C PHE A 87 2.45 -15.24 4.35
N VAL A 88 2.26 -14.36 3.37
CA VAL A 88 2.41 -14.65 1.93
C VAL A 88 3.83 -14.34 1.47
N ASN A 89 4.34 -13.17 1.87
CA ASN A 89 5.70 -12.75 1.59
C ASN A 89 6.33 -12.20 2.86
N LEU A 90 7.39 -12.85 3.33
CA LEU A 90 8.18 -12.42 4.48
C LEU A 90 9.48 -11.72 4.06
N VAL A 91 9.81 -11.74 2.76
CA VAL A 91 11.02 -11.07 2.26
C VAL A 91 10.77 -9.57 2.26
N MET A 92 11.60 -8.86 3.01
CA MET A 92 11.69 -7.40 2.91
C MET A 92 12.24 -7.08 1.53
N ASP A 93 11.59 -6.16 0.81
CA ASP A 93 12.18 -5.69 -0.43
C ASP A 93 13.39 -4.81 -0.09
N ASN A 94 14.54 -5.16 -0.65
CA ASN A 94 15.87 -4.66 -0.29
C ASN A 94 16.00 -3.15 -0.49
N GLN A 95 15.16 -2.55 -1.34
CA GLN A 95 15.09 -1.09 -1.47
C GLN A 95 14.46 -0.40 -0.25
N PHE A 96 13.88 -1.17 0.69
CA PHE A 96 13.21 -0.72 1.90
C PHE A 96 13.93 -1.07 3.20
N GLU A 97 14.84 -2.06 3.20
CA GLU A 97 15.66 -2.42 4.37
C GLU A 97 16.49 -1.23 4.89
N LEU A 98 16.85 -0.30 4.01
CA LEU A 98 17.74 0.82 4.33
C LEU A 98 17.09 1.93 5.17
N ASP A 99 15.78 1.84 5.48
CA ASP A 99 15.03 3.02 5.92
C ASP A 99 13.98 2.76 7.01
N TYR A 100 14.30 1.87 7.97
CA TYR A 100 13.46 1.53 9.14
C TYR A 100 12.97 2.75 9.95
N ASN A 101 13.63 3.91 9.83
CA ASN A 101 13.32 5.14 10.57
C ASN A 101 12.65 6.23 9.73
N SER A 102 12.46 6.07 8.42
CA SER A 102 11.69 7.04 7.66
C SER A 102 10.19 6.85 7.88
N TYR A 103 9.48 7.96 7.99
CA TYR A 103 8.04 8.00 7.78
C TYR A 103 7.74 7.82 6.30
N GLN A 104 8.10 6.67 5.73
CA GLN A 104 7.86 6.36 4.34
C GLN A 104 6.36 6.31 4.09
N ARG A 105 5.86 7.29 3.35
CA ARG A 105 4.51 7.26 2.84
C ARG A 105 4.50 6.28 1.66
N TYR A 106 3.54 5.38 1.68
CA TYR A 106 3.28 4.44 0.59
C TYR A 106 1.76 4.27 0.46
N GLU A 107 1.30 3.88 -0.72
CA GLU A 107 -0.08 3.45 -0.94
C GLU A 107 -0.07 2.10 -1.64
N VAL A 108 -1.12 1.32 -1.41
CA VAL A 108 -1.32 0.01 -2.03
C VAL A 108 -2.69 -0.01 -2.68
N PHE A 109 -2.75 -0.48 -3.92
CA PHE A 109 -3.94 -0.41 -4.76
C PHE A 109 -3.93 -1.53 -5.81
N GLU A 110 -5.08 -1.80 -6.40
CA GLU A 110 -5.17 -2.67 -7.56
C GLU A 110 -4.87 -1.86 -8.84
N LEU A 111 -4.01 -2.38 -9.71
CA LEU A 111 -3.81 -1.84 -11.05
C LEU A 111 -3.73 -2.96 -12.07
N ASN A 112 -4.67 -2.98 -13.02
CA ASN A 112 -4.73 -3.96 -14.11
C ASN A 112 -4.68 -5.41 -13.62
N GLY A 113 -5.41 -5.73 -12.54
CA GLY A 113 -5.42 -7.07 -11.94
C GLY A 113 -4.14 -7.43 -11.18
N TYR A 114 -3.26 -6.47 -10.89
CA TYR A 114 -2.07 -6.67 -10.06
C TYR A 114 -2.18 -5.89 -8.75
N LEU A 115 -1.73 -6.53 -7.67
CA LEU A 115 -1.45 -5.84 -6.42
C LEU A 115 -0.27 -4.90 -6.63
N THR A 116 -0.52 -3.60 -6.53
CA THR A 116 0.43 -2.55 -6.87
C THR A 116 0.66 -1.65 -5.67
N ARG A 117 1.89 -1.16 -5.54
CA ARG A 117 2.26 -0.19 -4.53
C ARG A 117 3.00 0.98 -5.15
N ILE A 118 2.84 2.13 -4.54
CA ILE A 118 3.62 3.33 -4.81
C ILE A 118 4.35 3.72 -3.54
N ASN A 119 5.62 4.09 -3.69
CA ASN A 119 6.44 4.61 -2.61
C ASN A 119 6.87 6.02 -2.99
N TYR A 120 6.70 6.97 -2.09
CA TYR A 120 6.95 8.38 -2.40
C TYR A 120 8.39 8.84 -2.14
N GLY A 121 9.27 7.93 -1.69
CA GLY A 121 10.60 8.28 -1.18
C GLY A 121 10.52 9.00 0.17
N SER A 122 11.68 9.39 0.72
CA SER A 122 11.71 10.18 1.96
C SER A 122 11.24 11.62 1.70
N LEU A 123 10.17 12.04 2.39
CA LEU A 123 9.65 13.42 2.34
C LEU A 123 10.53 14.42 3.09
N GLN A 124 11.44 13.93 3.95
CA GLN A 124 12.40 14.77 4.66
C GLN A 124 13.77 14.54 4.05
N GLY A 125 14.40 15.60 3.53
CA GLY A 125 15.83 15.62 3.16
C GLY A 125 16.77 15.45 4.37
N MET A 126 16.35 14.70 5.39
CA MET A 126 17.13 14.35 6.56
C MET A 126 17.56 12.89 6.43
N TYR A 127 18.88 12.76 6.30
CA TYR A 127 19.69 11.55 6.25
C TYR A 127 19.82 10.90 4.86
N ASN A 128 21.08 10.82 4.44
CA ASN A 128 21.72 10.02 3.39
C ASN A 128 21.29 10.20 1.92
N ASP A 129 22.22 10.70 1.10
CA ASP A 129 22.16 10.83 -0.36
C ASP A 129 22.04 9.50 -1.15
N ASN A 130 21.85 8.37 -0.48
CA ASN A 130 21.77 7.05 -1.11
C ASN A 130 20.33 6.59 -1.39
N PHE A 131 19.33 7.41 -1.06
CA PHE A 131 17.94 7.02 -1.26
C PHE A 131 17.46 7.31 -2.68
N PRO A 132 16.61 6.45 -3.28
CA PRO A 132 15.86 6.82 -4.45
C PRO A 132 14.95 8.00 -4.07
N ARG A 133 15.38 9.21 -4.40
CA ARG A 133 14.63 10.45 -4.19
C ARG A 133 13.31 10.46 -4.97
N ASN A 134 13.19 9.58 -5.95
CA ASN A 134 12.08 9.55 -6.88
C ASN A 134 11.04 8.51 -6.44
N PRO A 135 9.76 8.89 -6.46
CA PRO A 135 8.68 7.93 -6.28
C PRO A 135 8.80 6.74 -7.23
N CYS A 136 8.53 5.53 -6.73
CA CYS A 136 8.56 4.32 -7.53
C CYS A 136 7.26 3.54 -7.40
N ILE A 137 6.79 3.00 -8.52
CA ILE A 137 5.63 2.11 -8.58
C ILE A 137 6.15 0.69 -8.78
N LYS A 138 5.69 -0.25 -7.96
CA LYS A 138 6.00 -1.67 -8.06
C LYS A 138 4.71 -2.47 -8.06
N ARG A 139 4.72 -3.59 -8.78
CA ARG A 139 3.66 -4.61 -8.70
C ARG A 139 4.20 -5.87 -8.03
N PHE A 140 3.36 -6.57 -7.30
CA PHE A 140 3.74 -7.84 -6.71
C PHE A 140 3.61 -8.95 -7.77
N ASP A 141 4.70 -9.68 -7.99
CA ASP A 141 4.72 -10.88 -8.82
C ASP A 141 4.62 -12.11 -7.93
N TRP A 142 3.45 -12.76 -7.98
CA TRP A 142 3.14 -13.97 -7.22
C TRP A 142 4.01 -15.17 -7.58
N SER A 143 4.57 -15.20 -8.80
CA SER A 143 5.42 -16.32 -9.22
C SER A 143 6.80 -16.28 -8.58
N SER A 144 7.36 -15.08 -8.40
CA SER A 144 8.65 -14.84 -7.77
C SER A 144 8.55 -14.40 -6.30
N ASN A 145 7.34 -14.18 -5.79
CA ASN A 145 7.07 -13.58 -4.48
C ASN A 145 7.84 -12.28 -4.24
N ALA A 146 7.96 -11.45 -5.27
CA ALA A 146 8.76 -10.23 -5.24
C ALA A 146 8.02 -9.01 -5.78
N TRP A 147 8.39 -7.83 -5.30
CA TRP A 147 7.93 -6.57 -5.86
C TRP A 147 8.81 -6.17 -7.05
N ILE A 148 8.19 -6.02 -8.22
CA ILE A 148 8.89 -5.70 -9.47
C ILE A 148 8.53 -4.28 -9.90
N PRO A 149 9.51 -3.43 -10.26
CA PRO A 149 9.25 -2.10 -10.80
C PRO A 149 8.30 -2.12 -12.01
N VAL A 150 7.39 -1.15 -12.03
CA VAL A 150 6.52 -0.89 -13.18
C VAL A 150 7.20 0.16 -14.05
N SER A 151 7.54 -0.20 -15.29
CA SER A 151 8.24 0.68 -16.23
C SER A 151 7.31 1.63 -17.00
N SER A 152 6.00 1.38 -17.01
CA SER A 152 5.00 2.21 -17.67
C SER A 152 3.61 1.95 -17.10
N LEU A 153 2.81 3.01 -16.96
CA LEU A 153 1.39 2.96 -16.62
C LEU A 153 0.47 2.93 -17.85
N GLY A 154 1.03 2.94 -19.07
CA GLY A 154 0.25 3.03 -20.31
C GLY A 154 -0.60 4.30 -20.38
N ASP A 155 -1.93 4.14 -20.49
CA ASP A 155 -2.90 5.23 -20.55
C ASP A 155 -3.39 5.68 -19.16
N GLN A 156 -2.94 5.02 -18.10
CA GLN A 156 -3.27 5.35 -16.72
C GLN A 156 -2.34 6.42 -16.14
N SER A 157 -2.80 7.09 -15.10
CA SER A 157 -2.08 8.11 -14.34
C SER A 157 -2.43 7.99 -12.87
N VAL A 158 -1.45 8.28 -12.04
CA VAL A 158 -1.61 8.24 -10.58
C VAL A 158 -1.61 9.68 -10.07
N PHE A 159 -2.66 10.02 -9.33
CA PHE A 159 -2.85 11.33 -8.72
C PHE A 159 -2.60 11.20 -7.23
N VAL A 160 -1.65 11.99 -6.73
CA VAL A 160 -1.19 11.89 -5.35
C VAL A 160 -1.28 13.26 -4.71
N GLY A 161 -2.20 13.38 -3.76
CA GLY A 161 -2.32 14.55 -2.90
C GLY A 161 -1.81 14.28 -1.49
N LYS A 162 -1.81 15.32 -0.67
CA LYS A 162 -1.49 15.21 0.77
C LYS A 162 -2.42 14.24 1.51
N GLN A 163 -3.69 14.18 1.08
CA GLN A 163 -4.74 13.44 1.77
C GLN A 163 -5.55 12.52 0.84
N PHE A 164 -5.21 12.48 -0.44
CA PHE A 164 -5.89 11.64 -1.41
C PHE A 164 -4.89 10.90 -2.28
N PHE A 165 -5.34 9.78 -2.80
CA PHE A 165 -4.67 8.96 -3.79
C PHE A 165 -5.75 8.49 -4.75
N ASP A 166 -5.52 8.62 -6.06
CA ASP A 166 -6.45 8.16 -7.07
C ASP A 166 -5.70 7.67 -8.33
N VAL A 167 -6.33 6.75 -9.06
CA VAL A 167 -5.82 6.23 -10.33
C VAL A 167 -6.87 6.45 -11.40
N GLY A 168 -6.51 7.24 -12.42
CA GLY A 168 -7.41 7.57 -13.52
C GLY A 168 -6.78 7.30 -14.87
N ARG A 169 -7.61 7.24 -15.91
CA ARG A 169 -7.12 7.26 -17.31
C ARG A 169 -7.02 8.70 -17.78
N VAL A 170 -5.86 9.08 -18.32
CA VAL A 170 -5.65 10.42 -18.85
C VAL A 170 -5.42 10.33 -20.35
N LYS A 171 -6.35 10.90 -21.12
CA LYS A 171 -6.13 11.23 -22.53
C LYS A 171 -5.25 12.47 -22.61
N ALA A 172 -3.95 12.31 -22.37
CA ALA A 172 -3.00 13.41 -22.51
C ALA A 172 -2.76 13.71 -24.00
N ARG A 173 -2.71 15.00 -24.36
CA ARG A 173 -2.03 15.44 -25.59
C ARG A 173 -0.53 15.27 -25.37
N HIS A 174 0.19 14.84 -26.41
CA HIS A 174 1.46 14.11 -26.34
C HIS A 174 2.67 14.80 -25.68
N ASP A 175 2.58 16.07 -25.26
CA ASP A 175 3.79 16.90 -25.15
C ASP A 175 4.22 17.33 -23.73
N GLU A 176 3.53 16.93 -22.65
CA GLU A 176 3.87 17.39 -21.27
C GLU A 176 3.86 16.29 -20.17
N VAL A 177 3.90 14.99 -20.51
CA VAL A 177 3.73 13.95 -19.49
C VAL A 177 4.95 13.05 -19.34
N LEU A 178 5.45 12.97 -18.10
CA LEU A 178 6.50 12.03 -17.68
C LEU A 178 6.13 10.57 -18.04
N PRO A 179 7.11 9.70 -18.33
CA PRO A 179 6.85 8.32 -18.73
C PRO A 179 5.97 7.53 -17.73
N ASN A 180 5.97 7.93 -16.45
CA ASN A 180 5.18 7.32 -15.38
C ASN A 180 3.98 8.14 -14.89
N LYS A 181 3.52 9.14 -15.66
CA LYS A 181 2.29 9.95 -15.45
C LYS A 181 1.85 10.12 -13.98
N MET A 182 2.78 10.47 -13.11
CA MET A 182 2.52 10.67 -11.69
C MET A 182 2.40 12.16 -11.45
N LEU A 183 1.24 12.58 -10.97
CA LEU A 183 0.96 13.98 -10.67
C LEU A 183 0.97 14.15 -9.16
N LEU A 184 2.03 14.78 -8.65
CA LEU A 184 2.20 15.11 -7.25
C LEU A 184 1.77 16.55 -7.01
N GLU A 185 0.85 16.75 -6.07
CA GLU A 185 0.53 18.08 -5.58
C GLU A 185 1.67 18.58 -4.67
N GLU A 186 2.64 19.31 -5.24
CA GLU A 186 3.67 19.99 -4.45
C GLU A 186 3.09 21.25 -3.77
N PHE A 187 3.26 21.36 -2.45
CA PHE A 187 3.11 22.63 -1.75
C PHE A 187 4.24 23.58 -2.16
N ARG A 188 3.97 24.40 -3.19
CA ARG A 188 4.71 25.63 -3.40
C ARG A 188 4.12 26.69 -2.50
N ASN A 189 4.78 26.97 -1.38
CA ASN A 189 4.86 28.35 -0.95
C ASN A 189 5.35 29.16 -2.15
N ASN A 190 4.51 30.07 -2.63
CA ASN A 190 4.71 30.98 -3.75
C ASN A 190 6.14 30.98 -4.32
N GLN A 191 6.27 30.40 -5.52
CA GLN A 191 7.20 30.72 -6.63
C GLN A 191 7.74 29.45 -7.35
N ASN A 192 7.63 29.46 -8.69
CA ASN A 192 8.39 28.68 -9.70
C ASN A 192 8.03 27.22 -10.06
N ARG A 193 6.80 26.90 -10.50
CA ARG A 193 6.45 25.58 -11.12
C ARG A 193 7.63 24.98 -11.91
N ARG A 194 8.16 23.85 -11.46
CA ARG A 194 9.11 22.99 -12.18
C ARG A 194 8.46 21.63 -12.32
N LEU A 195 8.40 21.16 -13.55
CA LEU A 195 8.19 19.76 -13.91
C LEU A 195 9.46 19.00 -13.48
N LEU A 196 9.30 17.86 -12.80
CA LEU A 196 10.40 16.97 -12.45
C LEU A 196 10.57 15.96 -13.59
N GLU A 197 11.64 16.08 -14.39
CA GLU A 197 12.04 15.15 -15.45
C GLU A 197 12.50 13.78 -14.91
#